data_AF-A0A225UWQ8-F1
#
_entry.id   AF-A0A225UWQ8-F1
#
_cell.length_a   1.000
_cell.length_b   1.000
_cell.length_c   1.000
_cell.angle_alpha   90.00
_cell.angle_beta   90.00
_cell.angle_gamma   90.00
#
_symmetry.space_group_name_H-M   'P 1'
#
loop_
_entity.id
_entity.type
_entity.pdbx_description
1 polymer ?
#
loop_
_entity_poly.entity_id
_entity_poly.type
_entity_poly.pdbx_seq_one_letter_code
_entity_poly.pdbx_strand_id
1 'polypeptide(L)'
;MQSVTPPPILSSSQQNTQKPNTSPYRKLCCEEGCTNQARTLGRCKRHGGSKRCTNPGCVNIVQSRGLCIRHGGGSRCQERGCTRAAQTNRRCKLHGGGRPCTMVGCEKRAHFKRLCRQHGGGIKCCIDGCEKWAQRERMCLKHVRALQPVDT
;
A
#
# COMPACT_ATOMS: atom_id res chain seq x y z
N MET A 1 -10.09 -4.39 -68.55
CA MET A 1 -11.38 -4.80 -67.93
C MET A 1 -11.23 -6.22 -67.43
N GLN A 2 -11.87 -6.54 -66.30
CA GLN A 2 -11.67 -7.71 -65.43
C GLN A 2 -10.65 -7.49 -64.30
N SER A 3 -11.13 -6.73 -63.32
CA SER A 3 -10.67 -6.63 -61.94
C SER A 3 -10.79 -7.98 -61.22
N VAL A 4 -9.67 -8.55 -60.81
CA VAL A 4 -9.63 -9.72 -59.90
C VAL A 4 -9.61 -9.22 -58.46
N THR A 5 -10.67 -9.52 -57.70
CA THR A 5 -10.72 -9.31 -56.25
C THR A 5 -10.05 -10.49 -55.54
N PRO A 6 -9.20 -10.26 -54.52
CA PRO A 6 -8.69 -11.34 -53.69
C PRO A 6 -9.78 -11.86 -52.72
N PRO A 7 -9.73 -13.14 -52.32
CA PRO A 7 -10.69 -13.71 -51.37
C PRO A 7 -10.51 -13.14 -49.96
N PRO A 8 -11.57 -13.11 -49.12
CA PRO A 8 -11.44 -12.66 -47.75
C PRO A 8 -10.60 -13.64 -46.93
N ILE A 9 -9.51 -13.13 -46.35
CA ILE A 9 -8.69 -13.82 -45.34
C ILE A 9 -9.51 -14.00 -44.06
N LEU A 10 -9.98 -15.22 -43.84
CA LEU A 10 -10.62 -15.66 -42.60
C LEU A 10 -9.59 -15.57 -41.47
N SER A 11 -9.62 -14.48 -40.70
CA SER A 11 -8.73 -14.32 -39.54
C SER A 11 -9.22 -15.22 -38.40
N SER A 12 -8.63 -16.42 -38.33
CA SER A 12 -8.73 -17.34 -37.19
C SER A 12 -8.01 -16.75 -35.97
N SER A 13 -8.63 -15.76 -35.32
CA SER A 13 -8.15 -15.22 -34.04
C SER A 13 -8.84 -15.95 -32.90
N GLN A 14 -8.23 -17.09 -32.55
CA GLN A 14 -8.02 -17.56 -31.18
C GLN A 14 -9.19 -17.25 -30.23
N GLN A 15 -10.11 -18.21 -30.14
CA GLN A 15 -11.02 -18.29 -29.01
C GLN A 15 -10.16 -18.36 -27.74
N ASN A 16 -10.04 -17.21 -27.07
CA ASN A 16 -9.46 -17.10 -25.74
C ASN A 16 -10.35 -17.93 -24.82
N THR A 17 -9.97 -19.20 -24.63
CA THR A 17 -10.55 -20.06 -23.60
C THR A 17 -10.16 -19.45 -22.26
N GLN A 18 -10.95 -18.50 -21.79
CA GLN A 18 -10.95 -18.10 -20.39
C GLN A 18 -11.33 -19.34 -19.60
N LYS A 19 -10.31 -20.06 -19.14
CA LYS A 19 -10.49 -21.16 -18.19
C LYS A 19 -11.12 -20.54 -16.93
N PRO A 20 -12.36 -20.89 -16.53
CA PRO A 20 -12.92 -20.40 -15.29
C PRO A 20 -12.02 -20.90 -14.14
N ASN A 21 -11.46 -19.96 -13.38
CA ASN A 21 -10.60 -20.25 -12.24
C ASN A 21 -11.45 -20.67 -11.04
N THR A 22 -11.98 -21.89 -11.06
CA THR A 22 -12.70 -22.51 -9.95
C THR A 22 -11.74 -23.35 -9.10
N SER A 23 -10.91 -22.68 -8.29
CA SER A 23 -10.13 -23.37 -7.24
C SER A 23 -11.01 -23.66 -6.00
N PRO A 24 -11.12 -24.92 -5.54
CA PRO A 24 -12.24 -25.37 -4.70
C PRO A 24 -12.05 -25.19 -3.18
N TYR A 25 -11.38 -24.14 -2.65
CA TYR A 25 -11.61 -23.75 -1.23
C TYR A 25 -10.95 -22.44 -0.77
N ARG A 26 -11.22 -21.30 -1.42
CA ARG A 26 -11.00 -20.00 -0.72
C ARG A 26 -12.12 -19.78 0.30
N LYS A 27 -12.00 -20.42 1.48
CA LYS A 27 -12.96 -20.24 2.59
C LYS A 27 -13.00 -18.77 2.99
N LEU A 28 -14.20 -18.21 3.10
CA LEU A 28 -14.41 -16.90 3.72
C LEU A 28 -14.27 -17.02 5.23
N CYS A 29 -14.05 -15.88 5.86
CA CYS A 29 -14.06 -15.78 7.30
C CYS A 29 -15.42 -16.22 7.85
N CYS A 30 -15.42 -17.06 8.88
CA CYS A 30 -16.62 -17.55 9.57
C CYS A 30 -17.30 -16.49 10.46
N GLU A 31 -17.00 -15.21 10.25
CA GLU A 31 -17.58 -14.13 11.05
C GLU A 31 -18.67 -13.47 10.23
N GLU A 32 -19.82 -13.26 10.84
CA GLU A 32 -21.02 -12.70 10.21
C GLU A 32 -20.68 -11.41 9.45
N GLY A 33 -21.11 -11.32 8.20
CA GLY A 33 -20.86 -10.17 7.31
C GLY A 33 -19.39 -10.00 6.87
N CYS A 34 -18.48 -10.94 7.15
CA CYS A 34 -17.08 -10.81 6.76
C CYS A 34 -16.78 -11.42 5.39
N THR A 35 -16.51 -10.56 4.40
CA THR A 35 -16.09 -10.98 3.05
C THR A 35 -14.59 -11.26 2.93
N ASN A 36 -13.83 -11.18 4.02
CA ASN A 36 -12.39 -11.43 3.99
C ASN A 36 -12.10 -12.93 3.88
N GLN A 37 -11.02 -13.26 3.19
CA GLN A 37 -10.53 -14.64 3.10
C GLN A 37 -10.09 -15.16 4.47
N ALA A 38 -10.56 -16.35 4.84
CA ALA A 38 -10.06 -17.09 5.98
C ALA A 38 -8.63 -17.56 5.74
N ARG A 39 -7.85 -17.60 6.83
CA ARG A 39 -6.46 -18.07 6.82
C ARG A 39 -6.28 -19.29 7.70
N THR A 40 -6.58 -19.14 8.98
CA THR A 40 -6.38 -20.19 9.99
C THR A 40 -7.60 -20.18 10.90
N LEU A 41 -8.03 -21.36 11.37
CA LEU A 41 -9.23 -21.52 12.21
C LEU A 41 -10.51 -20.92 11.58
N GLY A 42 -10.64 -20.96 10.25
CA GLY A 42 -11.79 -20.36 9.56
C GLY A 42 -11.89 -18.84 9.65
N ARG A 43 -10.90 -18.15 10.23
CA ARG A 43 -10.93 -16.70 10.50
C ARG A 43 -9.96 -15.94 9.59
N CYS A 44 -10.29 -14.70 9.25
CA CYS A 44 -9.40 -13.80 8.51
C CYS A 44 -8.34 -13.18 9.44
N LYS A 45 -7.38 -12.45 8.87
CA LYS A 45 -6.32 -11.75 9.62
C LYS A 45 -6.88 -10.85 10.73
N ARG A 46 -7.97 -10.12 10.44
CA ARG A 46 -8.64 -9.21 11.39
C ARG A 46 -9.35 -9.97 12.51
N HIS A 47 -9.95 -11.11 12.19
CA HIS A 47 -10.76 -11.91 13.11
C HIS A 47 -10.03 -13.06 13.80
N GLY A 48 -8.69 -13.02 13.86
CA GLY A 48 -7.91 -14.00 14.62
C GLY A 48 -7.24 -15.11 13.81
N GLY A 49 -7.37 -15.11 12.48
CA GLY A 49 -6.63 -16.00 11.57
C GLY A 49 -5.14 -15.66 11.43
N SER A 50 -4.51 -15.12 12.47
CA SER A 50 -3.09 -14.77 12.50
C SER A 50 -2.58 -14.75 13.94
N LYS A 51 -1.39 -15.32 14.17
CA LYS A 51 -0.76 -15.36 15.50
C LYS A 51 -0.53 -13.95 16.05
N ARG A 52 -0.66 -13.81 17.37
CA ARG A 52 -0.40 -12.56 18.11
C ARG A 52 1.06 -12.51 18.56
N CYS A 53 1.57 -11.29 18.69
CA CYS A 53 2.91 -11.03 19.18
C CYS A 53 3.11 -11.71 20.54
N THR A 54 4.22 -12.42 20.70
CA THR A 54 4.58 -13.11 21.96
C THR A 54 4.98 -12.16 23.08
N ASN A 55 5.16 -10.88 22.79
CA ASN A 55 5.40 -9.88 23.81
C ASN A 55 4.16 -9.73 24.71
N PRO A 56 4.31 -9.80 26.04
CA PRO A 56 3.19 -9.67 26.97
C PRO A 56 2.32 -8.44 26.68
N GLY A 57 1.00 -8.61 26.75
CA GLY A 57 0.02 -7.55 26.50
C GLY A 57 -0.05 -7.01 25.07
N CYS A 58 0.65 -7.60 24.10
CA CYS A 58 0.67 -7.07 22.73
C CYS A 58 -0.41 -7.68 21.84
N VAL A 59 -1.37 -6.85 21.42
CA VAL A 59 -2.44 -7.24 20.49
C VAL A 59 -2.02 -7.25 19.01
N ASN A 60 -0.80 -6.82 18.70
CA ASN A 60 -0.32 -6.76 17.32
C ASN A 60 -0.06 -8.15 16.75
N ILE A 61 -0.18 -8.25 15.43
CA ILE A 61 0.05 -9.50 14.69
C ILE A 61 1.55 -9.76 14.53
N VAL A 62 1.94 -11.03 14.65
CA VAL A 62 3.31 -11.48 14.38
C VAL A 62 3.69 -11.18 12.94
N GLN A 63 4.90 -10.65 12.76
CA GLN A 63 5.52 -10.52 11.45
C GLN A 63 6.58 -11.60 11.22
N SER A 64 7.51 -11.78 12.15
CA SER A 64 8.47 -12.88 12.16
C SER A 64 8.97 -13.12 13.59
N ARG A 65 9.60 -14.28 13.85
CA ARG A 65 10.21 -14.61 15.16
C ARG A 65 9.25 -14.48 16.35
N GLY A 66 7.94 -14.71 16.13
CA GLY A 66 6.92 -14.54 17.17
C GLY A 66 6.60 -13.08 17.54
N LEU A 67 7.26 -12.09 16.94
CA LEU A 67 7.15 -10.67 17.33
C LEU A 67 6.46 -9.84 16.24
N CYS A 68 5.81 -8.75 16.65
CA CYS A 68 5.28 -7.74 15.72
C CYS A 68 6.38 -6.78 15.26
N ILE A 69 6.10 -5.93 14.27
CA ILE A 69 7.08 -4.97 13.74
C ILE A 69 7.72 -4.08 14.82
N ARG A 70 6.90 -3.60 15.76
CA ARG A 70 7.30 -2.75 16.89
C ARG A 70 8.21 -3.49 17.87
N HIS A 71 7.99 -4.79 18.06
CA HIS A 71 8.75 -5.61 19.00
C HIS A 71 9.85 -6.44 18.34
N GLY A 72 10.31 -6.11 17.13
CA GLY A 72 11.46 -6.82 16.53
C GLY A 72 11.13 -7.80 15.39
N GLY A 73 9.85 -8.01 15.09
CA GLY A 73 9.42 -8.94 14.04
C GLY A 73 9.68 -8.48 12.61
N GLY A 74 10.00 -7.20 12.40
CA GLY A 74 10.46 -6.68 11.10
C GLY A 74 11.99 -6.69 10.97
N SER A 75 12.50 -6.69 9.74
CA SER A 75 13.92 -6.45 9.45
C SER A 75 14.40 -5.13 10.06
N ARG A 76 15.60 -5.12 10.63
CA ARG A 76 16.23 -3.91 11.17
C ARG A 76 17.04 -3.20 10.09
N CYS A 77 17.23 -1.90 10.29
CA CYS A 77 18.14 -1.11 9.49
C CYS A 77 19.55 -1.71 9.54
N GLN A 78 20.22 -1.80 8.39
CA GLN A 78 21.58 -2.32 8.27
C GLN A 78 22.64 -1.35 8.81
N GLU A 79 22.28 -0.08 9.02
CA GLU A 79 23.17 0.90 9.64
C GLU A 79 23.56 0.47 11.06
N ARG A 80 24.86 0.56 11.38
CA ARG A 80 25.38 0.16 12.68
C ARG A 80 24.68 0.94 13.80
N GLY A 81 24.24 0.23 14.84
CA GLY A 81 23.52 0.82 15.98
C GLY A 81 22.07 1.23 15.71
N CYS A 82 21.54 1.08 14.49
CA CYS A 82 20.18 1.50 14.18
C CYS A 82 19.14 0.41 14.48
N THR A 83 18.28 0.63 15.47
CA THR A 83 17.22 -0.32 15.86
C THR A 83 15.91 -0.15 15.08
N ARG A 84 15.84 0.87 14.22
CA ARG A 84 14.64 1.21 13.43
C ARG A 84 14.32 0.10 12.43
N ALA A 85 13.03 -0.09 12.16
CA ALA A 85 12.60 -1.01 11.12
C ALA A 85 13.09 -0.55 9.74
N ALA A 86 13.67 -1.48 8.99
CA ALA A 86 13.99 -1.27 7.59
C ALA A 86 12.71 -1.16 6.76
N GLN A 87 12.77 -0.32 5.73
CA GLN A 87 11.73 -0.16 4.73
C GLN A 87 12.16 -0.85 3.44
N THR A 88 12.93 -0.16 2.61
CA THR A 88 13.55 -0.73 1.40
C THR A 88 15.06 -0.78 1.54
N ASN A 89 15.73 -1.62 0.73
CA ASN A 89 17.19 -1.77 0.72
C ASN A 89 17.81 -2.06 2.10
N ARG A 90 17.08 -2.77 2.98
CA ARG A 90 17.47 -3.05 4.37
C ARG A 90 17.81 -1.80 5.20
N ARG A 91 17.39 -0.60 4.80
CA ARG A 91 17.62 0.64 5.55
C ARG A 91 16.32 1.26 6.02
N CYS A 92 16.36 2.04 7.10
CA CYS A 92 15.19 2.75 7.62
C CYS A 92 14.94 4.05 6.85
N LYS A 93 13.81 4.73 7.10
CA LYS A 93 13.48 6.00 6.43
C LYS A 93 14.60 7.05 6.52
N LEU A 94 15.26 7.15 7.68
CA LEU A 94 16.35 8.11 7.91
C LEU A 94 17.63 7.73 7.15
N HIS A 95 17.94 6.43 7.07
CA HIS A 95 19.14 5.92 6.40
C HIS A 95 18.87 5.55 4.93
N GLY A 96 17.94 6.22 4.26
CA GLY A 96 17.73 6.04 2.82
C GLY A 96 16.82 4.87 2.39
N GLY A 97 16.09 4.24 3.32
CA GLY A 97 15.09 3.21 3.04
C GLY A 97 13.81 3.70 2.36
N GLY A 98 13.72 4.99 2.04
CA GLY A 98 12.62 5.58 1.28
C GLY A 98 12.77 5.32 -0.22
N ARG A 99 11.63 5.15 -0.90
CA ARG A 99 11.58 5.01 -2.36
C ARG A 99 12.13 6.28 -3.05
N PRO A 100 12.88 6.17 -4.15
CA PRO A 100 13.35 7.33 -4.89
C PRO A 100 12.20 8.04 -5.61
N CYS A 101 12.41 9.30 -5.95
CA CYS A 101 11.56 10.03 -6.88
C CYS A 101 11.68 9.43 -8.29
N THR A 102 10.57 9.24 -8.99
CA THR A 102 10.56 8.70 -10.36
C THR A 102 10.97 9.73 -11.43
N MET A 103 11.06 11.01 -11.08
CA MET A 103 11.58 12.02 -12.00
C MET A 103 13.06 11.78 -12.34
N VAL A 104 13.35 11.80 -13.64
CA VAL A 104 14.71 11.66 -14.18
C VAL A 104 15.63 12.72 -13.57
N GLY A 105 16.81 12.30 -13.12
CA GLY A 105 17.79 13.19 -12.47
C GLY A 105 17.45 13.62 -11.04
N CYS A 106 16.38 13.08 -10.43
CA CYS A 106 16.01 13.44 -9.06
C CYS A 106 16.49 12.42 -8.02
N GLU A 107 17.40 12.84 -7.14
CA GLU A 107 17.91 12.00 -6.05
C GLU A 107 17.05 12.06 -4.77
N LYS A 108 16.07 12.96 -4.76
CA LYS A 108 15.16 13.15 -3.62
C LYS A 108 14.28 11.92 -3.44
N ARG A 109 13.85 11.71 -2.19
CA ARG A 109 12.94 10.61 -1.86
C ARG A 109 11.50 10.97 -2.19
N ALA A 110 10.77 9.98 -2.68
CA ALA A 110 9.34 10.10 -2.93
C ALA A 110 8.57 10.23 -1.63
N HIS A 111 7.62 11.15 -1.62
CA HIS A 111 6.70 11.35 -0.51
C HIS A 111 5.30 10.81 -0.85
N PHE A 112 4.80 11.07 -2.06
CA PHE A 112 3.50 10.59 -2.55
C PHE A 112 3.58 10.30 -4.05
N LYS A 113 2.80 9.33 -4.56
CA LYS A 113 2.78 8.94 -5.99
C LYS A 113 4.16 8.73 -6.63
N ARG A 114 5.13 8.19 -5.88
CA ARG A 114 6.54 8.02 -6.32
C ARG A 114 7.27 9.33 -6.69
N LEU A 115 6.75 10.49 -6.27
CA LEU A 115 7.31 11.80 -6.55
C LEU A 115 7.76 12.48 -5.24
N CYS A 116 8.82 13.28 -5.31
CA CYS A 116 9.24 14.13 -4.19
C CYS A 116 8.38 15.40 -4.13
N ARG A 117 8.43 16.17 -3.03
CA ARG A 117 7.59 17.38 -2.88
C ARG A 117 7.77 18.39 -4.01
N GLN A 118 8.97 18.54 -4.55
CA GLN A 118 9.24 19.44 -5.69
C GLN A 118 8.55 18.97 -6.98
N HIS A 119 8.42 17.65 -7.16
CA HIS A 119 7.85 17.05 -8.36
C HIS A 119 6.39 16.61 -8.16
N GLY A 120 5.65 17.27 -7.26
CA GLY A 120 4.23 16.95 -7.02
C GLY A 120 3.98 15.79 -6.04
N GLY A 121 4.95 15.48 -5.18
CA GLY A 121 4.89 14.43 -4.15
C GLY A 121 4.01 14.78 -2.94
N GLY A 122 2.77 15.20 -3.17
CA GLY A 122 1.80 15.51 -2.13
C GLY A 122 0.50 16.00 -2.71
N ILE A 123 -0.47 16.28 -1.84
CA ILE A 123 -1.74 16.89 -2.20
C ILE A 123 -1.69 18.34 -1.74
N LYS A 124 -2.09 19.28 -2.59
CA LYS A 124 -2.23 20.70 -2.22
C LYS A 124 -3.49 20.91 -1.40
N CYS A 125 -3.51 22.00 -0.62
CA CYS A 125 -4.69 22.39 0.13
C CYS A 125 -5.86 22.58 -0.84
N CYS A 126 -7.04 22.07 -0.49
CA CYS A 126 -8.25 22.23 -1.29
C CYS A 126 -8.96 23.58 -1.08
N ILE A 127 -8.39 24.47 -0.27
CA ILE A 127 -8.92 25.82 -0.08
C ILE A 127 -8.39 26.68 -1.22
N ASP A 128 -9.30 27.39 -1.87
CA ASP A 128 -8.98 28.25 -3.00
C ASP A 128 -7.90 29.28 -2.62
N GLY A 129 -6.98 29.52 -3.55
CA GLY A 129 -5.82 30.39 -3.32
C GLY A 129 -4.75 29.85 -2.35
N CYS A 130 -4.88 28.63 -1.81
CA CYS A 130 -3.91 28.08 -0.85
C CYS A 130 -2.90 27.12 -1.48
N GLU A 131 -1.66 27.58 -1.67
CA GLU A 131 -0.59 26.76 -2.25
C GLU A 131 0.10 25.82 -1.25
N LYS A 132 -0.31 25.84 0.02
CA LYS A 132 0.27 24.99 1.06
C LYS A 132 -0.11 23.53 0.84
N TRP A 133 0.74 22.63 1.34
CA TRP A 133 0.49 21.19 1.26
C TRP A 133 -0.55 20.75 2.29
N ALA A 134 -1.46 19.87 1.87
CA ALA A 134 -2.44 19.25 2.73
C ALA A 134 -1.77 18.32 3.77
N GLN A 135 -2.31 18.32 4.98
CA GLN A 135 -1.90 17.43 6.08
C GLN A 135 -2.97 16.37 6.35
N ARG A 136 -4.18 16.82 6.74
CA ARG A 136 -5.39 15.99 6.89
C ARG A 136 -6.55 16.63 6.15
N GLU A 137 -7.56 15.83 5.79
CA GLU A 137 -8.81 16.32 5.17
C GLU A 137 -8.59 17.16 3.89
N ARG A 138 -7.52 16.88 3.13
CA ARG A 138 -7.07 17.68 1.96
C ARG A 138 -6.81 19.16 2.26
N MET A 139 -6.64 19.55 3.52
CA MET A 139 -6.40 20.93 3.95
C MET A 139 -5.01 21.09 4.58
N CYS A 140 -4.43 22.29 4.46
CA CYS A 140 -3.17 22.61 5.12
C CYS A 140 -3.36 22.73 6.64
N LEU A 141 -2.28 22.64 7.42
CA LEU A 141 -2.37 22.68 8.89
C LEU A 141 -3.10 23.92 9.43
N LYS A 142 -2.91 25.09 8.82
CA LYS A 142 -3.61 26.33 9.20
C LYS A 142 -5.12 26.19 9.03
N HIS A 143 -5.56 25.72 7.86
CA HIS A 143 -6.99 25.60 7.56
C HIS A 143 -7.64 24.45 8.33
N VAL A 144 -6.91 23.35 8.56
CA VAL A 144 -7.33 22.25 9.42
C VAL A 144 -7.60 22.71 10.86
N ARG A 145 -6.74 23.59 11.40
CA ARG A 145 -6.92 24.14 12.76
C ARG A 145 -8.04 25.17 12.84
N ALA A 146 -8.24 25.93 11.76
CA ALA A 146 -9.33 26.90 11.66
C ALA A 146 -10.73 26.25 11.61
N LEU A 147 -10.83 24.96 11.28
CA LEU A 147 -12.08 24.20 11.32
C LEU A 147 -12.35 23.52 12.67
N GLN A 148 -11.46 23.65 13.66
CA GLN A 148 -11.77 23.13 14.99
C GLN A 148 -12.83 24.07 15.60
N PRO A 149 -14.06 23.58 15.88
CA PRO A 149 -15.04 24.39 16.56
C PRO A 149 -14.42 24.87 17.87
N VAL A 150 -14.57 26.18 18.14
CA VAL A 150 -14.38 26.71 19.48
C VAL A 150 -15.41 26.01 20.36
N ASP A 151 -14.96 25.07 21.19
CA ASP A 151 -15.79 24.42 22.19
C ASP A 151 -16.26 25.50 23.17
N THR A 152 -17.55 25.89 23.10
CA THR A 152 -18.29 26.58 24.17
C THR A 152 -18.84 25.57 25.15
#